data_AF-A0A7C5X510-F1
#
_entry.id   AF-A0A7C5X510-F1
#
_cell.length_a   1.000
_cell.length_b   1.000
_cell.length_c   1.000
_cell.angle_alpha   90.00
_cell.angle_beta   90.00
_cell.angle_gamma   90.00
#
_symmetry.space_group_name_H-M   'P 1'
#
loop_
_entity.id
_entity.type
_entity.pdbx_description
1 polymer ?
#
loop_
_entity_poly.entity_id
_entity_poly.type
_entity_poly.pdbx_seq_one_letter_code
_entity_poly.pdbx_strand_id
1 'polypeptide(L)'
;SIDLGEELGLAFQIRDDILGIWGDPGKTGKPVGSDLLRKKRSFPVSFALAKDPGLLPLLSAPEGNMAEILRRLSEAGAKEAAESEVKKRVQRAEEMAEKLPWSDWARTEFRELLVFLATREA
;
A
#
# COMPACT_ATOMS: atom_id res chain seq x y z
N SER A 1 2.87 10.25 -19.71
CA SER A 1 2.57 8.89 -20.18
C SER A 1 1.46 8.34 -19.32
N ILE A 2 0.42 7.72 -19.89
CA ILE A 2 -0.67 7.09 -19.14
C ILE A 2 -0.09 6.05 -18.16
N ASP A 3 0.87 5.25 -18.65
CA ASP A 3 1.53 4.19 -17.87
C ASP A 3 2.30 4.73 -16.65
N LEU A 4 2.92 5.91 -16.76
CA LEU A 4 3.62 6.55 -15.64
C LEU A 4 2.64 6.97 -14.54
N GLY A 5 1.52 7.56 -14.93
CA GLY A 5 0.46 7.93 -14.00
C GLY A 5 -0.18 6.72 -13.34
N GLU A 6 -0.31 5.61 -14.08
CA GLU A 6 -0.82 4.35 -13.55
C GLU A 6 0.12 3.74 -12.49
N GLU A 7 1.42 3.65 -12.77
CA GLU A 7 2.37 3.10 -11.80
C GLU A 7 2.44 3.93 -10.51
N LEU A 8 2.40 5.26 -10.62
CA LEU A 8 2.31 6.15 -9.47
C LEU A 8 0.99 6.00 -8.70
N GLY A 9 -0.14 5.97 -9.40
CA GLY A 9 -1.46 5.84 -8.78
C GLY A 9 -1.59 4.53 -8.01
N LEU A 10 -1.08 3.43 -8.56
CA LEU A 10 -1.07 2.13 -7.90
C LEU A 10 -0.10 2.09 -6.72
N ALA A 11 1.10 2.67 -6.85
CA ALA A 11 2.03 2.80 -5.73
C ALA A 11 1.43 3.60 -4.57
N PHE A 12 0.75 4.72 -4.87
CA PHE A 12 0.07 5.55 -3.89
C PHE A 12 -1.06 4.78 -3.19
N GLN A 13 -1.93 4.11 -3.94
CA GLN A 13 -3.06 3.37 -3.35
C GLN A 13 -2.59 2.27 -2.41
N ILE A 14 -1.56 1.51 -2.80
CA ILE A 14 -1.01 0.44 -1.95
C ILE A 14 -0.34 1.03 -0.70
N ARG A 15 0.37 2.16 -0.83
CA ARG A 15 0.96 2.86 0.33
C ARG A 15 -0.12 3.35 1.29
N ASP A 16 -1.20 3.95 0.79
CA ASP A 16 -2.33 4.39 1.59
C ASP A 16 -3.00 3.20 2.32
N ASP A 17 -3.10 2.04 1.67
CA ASP A 17 -3.57 0.81 2.31
C ASP A 17 -2.63 0.33 3.42
N ILE A 18 -1.32 0.39 3.21
CA ILE A 18 -0.34 0.04 4.26
C ILE A 18 -0.52 0.95 5.48
N LEU A 19 -0.63 2.27 5.26
CA LEU A 19 -0.80 3.25 6.33
C LEU A 19 -2.15 3.08 7.05
N GLY A 20 -3.23 2.81 6.33
CA GLY A 20 -4.55 2.60 6.91
C GLY A 20 -4.70 1.30 7.71
N ILE A 21 -3.86 0.28 7.43
CA ILE A 21 -3.91 -1.01 8.11
C ILE A 21 -2.89 -1.06 9.26
N TRP A 22 -1.66 -0.60 9.05
CA TRP A 22 -0.54 -0.77 9.99
C TRP A 22 0.09 0.53 10.48
N GLY A 23 -0.39 1.70 10.06
CA GLY A 23 0.20 2.98 10.47
C GLY A 23 0.08 3.25 11.97
N ASP A 24 1.07 3.95 12.52
CA ASP A 24 1.08 4.36 13.93
C ASP A 24 -0.16 5.23 14.28
N PRO A 25 -1.01 4.80 15.23
CA PRO A 25 -2.14 5.60 15.72
C PRO A 25 -1.74 6.98 16.22
N GLY A 26 -0.54 7.13 16.81
CA GLY A 26 -0.01 8.40 17.29
C GLY A 26 0.24 9.42 16.18
N LYS A 27 0.42 8.94 14.93
CA LYS A 27 0.65 9.79 13.74
C LYS A 27 -0.57 9.90 12.85
N THR A 28 -1.38 8.84 12.77
CA THR A 28 -2.57 8.79 11.91
C THR A 28 -3.83 9.32 12.59
N GLY A 29 -3.86 9.34 13.92
CA GLY A 29 -5.04 9.67 14.72
C GLY A 29 -6.15 8.61 14.65
N LYS A 30 -5.88 7.44 14.06
CA LYS A 30 -6.84 6.35 13.85
C LYS A 30 -6.38 5.06 14.54
N PRO A 31 -7.30 4.18 14.99
CA PRO A 31 -6.92 2.85 15.45
C PRO A 31 -6.29 2.02 14.31
N VAL A 32 -5.33 1.15 14.67
CA VAL A 32 -4.75 0.16 13.74
C VAL A 32 -5.86 -0.68 13.11
N GLY A 33 -5.77 -0.94 11.81
CA GLY A 33 -6.74 -1.74 11.07
C GLY A 33 -8.07 -1.05 10.78
N SER A 34 -8.20 0.27 11.03
CA SER A 34 -9.45 1.02 10.80
C SER A 34 -10.01 0.86 9.39
N ASP A 35 -9.13 0.66 8.41
CA ASP A 35 -9.48 0.62 7.01
C ASP A 35 -9.79 -0.80 6.50
N LEU A 36 -9.48 -1.85 7.27
CA LEU A 36 -9.63 -3.25 6.84
C LEU A 36 -11.08 -3.61 6.47
N LEU A 37 -12.05 -3.14 7.26
CA LEU A 37 -13.47 -3.43 7.01
C LEU A 37 -14.01 -2.72 5.77
N ARG A 38 -13.46 -1.54 5.44
CA ARG A 38 -13.87 -0.74 4.27
C ARG A 38 -13.13 -1.16 3.00
N LYS A 39 -11.88 -1.61 3.12
CA LYS A 39 -10.97 -1.90 2.00
C LYS A 39 -10.70 -3.40 1.83
N LYS A 40 -11.77 -4.20 1.77
CA LYS A 40 -11.69 -5.67 1.59
C LYS A 40 -11.06 -6.11 0.26
N ARG A 41 -10.85 -5.18 -0.68
CA ARG A 41 -10.24 -5.42 -2.00
C ARG A 41 -8.88 -4.72 -2.16
N SER A 42 -8.30 -4.21 -1.07
CA SER A 42 -6.93 -3.68 -1.11
C SER A 42 -5.94 -4.77 -1.51
N PHE A 43 -4.77 -4.36 -2.03
CA PHE A 43 -3.70 -5.29 -2.38
C PHE A 43 -3.30 -6.23 -1.23
N PRO A 44 -2.97 -5.74 -0.01
CA PRO A 44 -2.57 -6.61 1.09
C PRO A 44 -3.66 -7.63 1.49
N VAL A 45 -4.93 -7.22 1.47
CA VAL A 45 -6.04 -8.12 1.79
C VAL A 45 -6.21 -9.18 0.71
N SER A 46 -6.16 -8.79 -0.57
CA SER A 46 -6.27 -9.72 -1.69
C SER A 46 -5.12 -10.72 -1.71
N PHE A 47 -3.89 -10.26 -1.42
CA PHE A 47 -2.72 -11.10 -1.29
C PHE A 47 -2.87 -12.15 -0.18
N ALA A 48 -3.36 -11.74 1.00
CA ALA A 48 -3.61 -12.66 2.09
C ALA A 48 -4.73 -13.65 1.77
N LEU A 49 -5.83 -13.21 1.18
CA LEU A 49 -6.96 -14.06 0.78
C LEU A 49 -6.55 -15.16 -0.21
N ALA A 50 -5.60 -14.89 -1.10
CA ALA A 50 -5.09 -15.89 -2.02
C ALA A 50 -4.34 -17.04 -1.32
N LYS A 51 -3.73 -16.76 -0.16
CA LYS A 51 -3.03 -17.77 0.67
C LYS A 51 -3.96 -18.38 1.72
N ASP A 52 -4.95 -17.61 2.15
CA ASP A 52 -5.85 -17.93 3.24
C ASP A 52 -7.30 -17.48 2.92
N PRO A 53 -8.05 -18.31 2.18
CA PRO A 53 -9.46 -18.04 1.89
C PRO A 53 -10.34 -17.95 3.15
N GLY A 54 -9.90 -18.57 4.25
CA GLY A 54 -10.60 -18.56 5.54
C GLY A 54 -10.60 -17.18 6.22
N LEU A 55 -9.84 -16.21 5.71
CA LEU A 55 -9.85 -14.82 6.18
C LEU A 55 -11.12 -14.07 5.73
N LEU A 56 -11.76 -14.50 4.62
CA LEU A 56 -12.91 -13.80 4.04
C LEU A 56 -14.12 -13.67 4.97
N PRO A 57 -14.54 -14.72 5.71
CA PRO A 57 -15.64 -14.61 6.68
C PRO A 57 -15.31 -13.62 7.81
N LEU A 58 -14.05 -13.58 8.28
CA LEU A 58 -13.62 -12.66 9.35
C LEU A 58 -13.69 -11.20 8.90
N LEU A 59 -13.28 -10.90 7.67
CA LEU A 59 -13.41 -9.58 7.06
C LEU A 59 -14.87 -9.19 6.78
N SER A 60 -15.79 -10.16 6.76
CA SER A 60 -17.21 -9.95 6.45
C SER A 60 -18.09 -9.82 7.70
N ALA A 61 -17.58 -10.20 8.87
CA ALA A 61 -18.29 -10.09 10.13
C ALA A 61 -18.37 -8.62 10.60
N PRO A 62 -19.54 -8.15 11.08
CA PRO A 62 -19.71 -6.80 11.65
C PRO A 62 -18.80 -6.52 12.85
N GLU A 63 -18.46 -7.57 13.60
CA GLU A 63 -17.59 -7.54 14.79
C GLU A 63 -16.36 -8.45 14.58
N GLY A 64 -15.83 -8.50 13.35
CA GLY A 64 -14.63 -9.30 13.06
C GLY A 64 -13.51 -9.00 14.05
N ASN A 65 -12.95 -10.05 14.67
CA ASN A 65 -11.87 -9.92 15.63
C ASN A 65 -10.64 -9.30 14.94
N MET A 66 -10.44 -8.00 15.14
CA MET A 66 -9.39 -7.24 14.46
C MET A 66 -7.99 -7.78 14.76
N ALA A 67 -7.75 -8.24 15.98
CA ALA A 67 -6.48 -8.83 16.36
C ALA A 67 -6.21 -10.11 15.56
N GLU A 68 -7.24 -10.93 15.37
CA GLU A 68 -7.13 -12.15 14.55
C GLU A 68 -6.90 -11.82 13.08
N ILE A 69 -7.62 -10.85 12.52
CA ILE A 69 -7.43 -10.42 11.12
C ILE A 69 -5.99 -9.92 10.91
N LEU A 70 -5.48 -9.06 11.79
CA LEU A 70 -4.11 -8.55 11.71
C LEU A 70 -3.07 -9.67 11.85
N ARG A 71 -3.29 -10.63 12.74
CA ARG A 71 -2.42 -11.81 12.89
C ARG A 71 -2.36 -12.61 11.59
N ARG A 72 -3.50 -12.91 10.97
CA ARG A 72 -3.54 -13.70 9.71
C ARG A 72 -2.96 -12.95 8.52
N LEU A 73 -3.12 -11.63 8.45
CA LEU A 73 -2.43 -10.79 7.47
C LEU A 73 -0.90 -10.85 7.64
N SER A 74 -0.42 -10.82 8.89
CA SER A 74 0.99 -10.96 9.23
C SER A 74 1.54 -12.34 8.82
N GLU A 75 0.83 -13.41 9.17
CA GLU A 75 1.20 -14.79 8.80
C GLU A 75 1.22 -15.02 7.29
N ALA A 76 0.34 -14.35 6.55
CA ALA A 76 0.35 -14.38 5.10
C ALA A 76 1.53 -13.60 4.48
N GLY A 77 2.23 -12.76 5.25
CA GLY A 77 3.27 -11.84 4.77
C GLY A 77 2.69 -10.70 3.92
N ALA A 78 1.49 -10.23 4.25
CA ALA A 78 0.75 -9.27 3.43
C ALA A 78 1.40 -7.88 3.42
N LYS A 79 1.99 -7.46 4.54
CA LYS A 79 2.64 -6.15 4.66
C LYS A 79 3.89 -6.09 3.78
N GLU A 80 4.76 -7.09 3.90
CA GLU A 80 6.01 -7.20 3.16
C GLU A 80 5.76 -7.30 1.65
N ALA A 81 4.72 -8.04 1.26
CA ALA A 81 4.29 -8.12 -0.13
C ALA A 81 3.80 -6.78 -0.68
N ALA A 82 2.99 -6.04 0.09
CA ALA A 82 2.51 -4.71 -0.29
C ALA A 82 3.67 -3.71 -0.41
N GLU A 83 4.61 -3.71 0.54
CA GLU A 83 5.81 -2.88 0.49
C GLU A 83 6.71 -3.21 -0.71
N SER A 84 6.87 -4.50 -1.01
CA SER A 84 7.59 -4.94 -2.21
C SER A 84 6.90 -4.47 -3.50
N GLU A 85 5.58 -4.52 -3.56
CA GLU A 85 4.81 -4.05 -4.70
C GLU A 85 4.93 -2.54 -4.89
N VAL A 86 4.85 -1.74 -3.82
CA VAL A 86 5.11 -0.29 -3.88
C VAL A 86 6.49 -0.01 -4.47
N LYS A 87 7.53 -0.70 -3.99
CA LYS A 87 8.91 -0.53 -4.48
C LYS A 87 9.02 -0.83 -5.98
N LYS A 88 8.41 -1.93 -6.45
CA LYS A 88 8.42 -2.30 -7.88
C LYS A 88 7.79 -1.22 -8.76
N ARG A 89 6.65 -0.67 -8.32
CA ARG A 89 5.92 0.35 -9.07
C ARG A 89 6.65 1.69 -9.10
N VAL A 90 7.22 2.09 -7.96
CA VAL A 90 8.09 3.27 -7.88
C VAL A 90 9.29 3.15 -8.81
N GLN A 91 9.94 1.98 -8.83
CA GLN A 91 11.07 1.74 -9.73
C GLN A 91 10.67 1.86 -11.21
N ARG A 92 9.54 1.25 -11.62
CA ARG A 92 9.03 1.39 -12.99
C ARG A 92 8.70 2.83 -13.35
N ALA A 93 8.09 3.57 -12.41
CA ALA A 93 7.80 4.98 -12.59
C ALA A 93 9.09 5.80 -12.79
N GLU A 94 10.15 5.49 -12.04
CA GLU A 94 11.48 6.10 -12.19
C GLU A 94 12.09 5.82 -13.57
N GLU A 95 12.12 4.56 -14.01
CA GLU A 95 12.65 4.14 -15.31
C GLU A 95 11.89 4.78 -16.50
N MET A 96 10.58 4.99 -16.34
CA MET A 96 9.76 5.70 -17.32
C MET A 96 10.04 7.22 -17.32
N ALA A 97 10.21 7.80 -16.13
CA ALA A 97 10.47 9.23 -15.95
C ALA A 97 11.80 9.68 -16.54
N GLU A 98 12.85 8.84 -16.49
CA GLU A 98 14.17 9.15 -17.03
C GLU A 98 14.15 9.56 -18.51
N LYS A 99 13.20 9.03 -19.28
CA LYS A 99 13.08 9.22 -20.73
C LYS A 99 12.32 10.48 -21.11
N LEU A 100 11.78 11.22 -20.14
CA LEU A 100 10.93 12.36 -20.38
C LEU A 100 11.76 13.67 -20.42
N PRO A 101 11.37 14.63 -21.29
CA PRO A 101 12.08 15.90 -21.44
C PRO A 101 11.71 16.86 -20.29
N TRP A 102 12.22 16.57 -19.10
CA TRP A 102 11.92 17.33 -17.89
C TRP A 102 12.77 18.58 -17.79
N SER A 103 12.17 19.63 -17.22
CA SER A 103 12.94 20.68 -16.57
C SER A 103 13.59 20.14 -15.29
N ASP A 104 14.67 20.79 -14.84
CA ASP A 104 15.36 20.40 -13.60
C ASP A 104 14.43 20.45 -12.39
N TRP A 105 13.56 21.46 -12.31
CA TRP A 105 12.59 21.58 -11.23
C TRP A 105 11.62 20.39 -11.19
N ALA A 106 11.07 19.98 -12.35
CA ALA A 106 10.12 18.87 -12.42
C ALA A 106 10.79 17.54 -12.04
N ARG A 107 12.09 17.40 -12.37
CA ARG A 107 12.90 16.25 -11.98
C ARG A 107 13.12 16.15 -10.48
N THR A 108 13.34 17.28 -9.82
CA THR A 108 13.49 17.30 -8.36
C THR A 108 12.18 16.93 -7.68
N GLU A 109 11.09 17.62 -7.99
CA GLU A 109 9.76 17.39 -7.37
C GLU A 109 9.30 15.93 -7.54
N PHE A 110 9.49 15.37 -8.73
CA PHE A 110 9.09 13.99 -8.96
C PHE A 110 9.94 12.99 -8.18
N ARG A 111 11.26 13.22 -8.08
CA ARG A 111 12.12 12.34 -7.29
C ARG A 111 11.71 12.38 -5.81
N GLU A 112 11.35 13.55 -5.29
CA GLU A 112 10.83 13.66 -3.92
C GLU A 112 9.52 12.86 -3.74
N LEU A 113 8.62 12.90 -4.72
CA LEU A 113 7.40 12.08 -4.71
C LEU A 113 7.72 10.58 -4.70
N LEU A 114 8.68 10.11 -5.52
CA LEU A 114 9.09 8.70 -5.54
C LEU A 114 9.68 8.26 -4.19
N VAL A 115 10.55 9.09 -3.60
CA VAL A 115 11.13 8.84 -2.28
C VAL A 115 10.03 8.74 -1.22
N PHE A 116 9.08 9.67 -1.24
CA PHE A 116 7.93 9.66 -0.35
C PHE A 116 7.14 8.35 -0.45
N LEU A 117 6.86 7.87 -1.67
CA LEU A 117 6.15 6.62 -1.88
C LEU A 117 6.95 5.39 -1.43
N ALA A 118 8.28 5.40 -1.61
CA ALA A 118 9.13 4.25 -1.29
C ALA A 118 9.43 4.09 0.21
N THR A 119 9.57 5.18 0.96
CA THR A 119 10.31 5.16 2.25
C THR A 119 9.47 5.41 3.50
N ARG A 120 8.23 5.92 3.41
CA ARG A 120 7.53 6.32 4.64
C ARG A 120 7.04 5.11 5.45
N GLU A 121 7.79 4.82 6.51
CA GLU A 121 7.23 4.38 7.79
C GLU A 121 6.40 5.53 8.36
N ALA A 122 5.12 5.28 8.64
CA ALA A 122 4.39 6.05 9.63
C ALA A 122 4.71 5.45 10.99
#